data_AF-A0A2K3KJ08-F1
#
_entry.id   AF-A0A2K3KJ08-F1
#
_cell.length_a   1.000
_cell.length_b   1.000
_cell.length_c   1.000
_cell.angle_alpha   90.00
_cell.angle_beta   90.00
_cell.angle_gamma   90.00
#
_symmetry.space_group_name_H-M   'P 1'
#
loop_
_entity.id
_entity.type
_entity.pdbx_description
1 polymer ?
#
loop_
_entity_poly.entity_id
_entity_poly.type
_entity_poly.pdbx_seq_one_letter_code
_entity_poly.pdbx_strand_id
1 'polypeptide(L)' 'MPLRIKGSEVKKLRNKDIASVKVVWGGSAGENATWELESKMMSSYPELF' A
#
# COMPACT_ATOMS: atom_id res chain seq x y z
N MET A 1 -6.91 4.61 9.92
CA MET A 1 -6.15 3.34 10.08
C MET A 1 -6.22 2.56 8.78
N PRO A 2 -5.17 1.83 8.36
CA PRO A 2 -5.27 1.00 7.17
C PRO A 2 -6.18 -0.19 7.47
N LEU A 3 -7.09 -0.49 6.54
CA LEU A 3 -8.09 -1.54 6.67
C LEU A 3 -7.66 -2.80 5.94
N ARG A 4 -7.21 -2.65 4.69
CA ARG A 4 -6.84 -3.76 3.81
C ARG A 4 -6.04 -3.28 2.61
N ILE A 5 -5.28 -4.20 2.02
CA ILE A 5 -4.66 -4.02 0.71
C ILE A 5 -5.62 -4.49 -0.37
N LYS A 6 -5.85 -3.64 -1.38
CA LYS A 6 -6.74 -3.93 -2.51
C LYS A 6 -5.98 -4.45 -3.74
N GLY A 7 -4.68 -4.21 -3.81
CA GLY A 7 -3.83 -4.68 -4.89
C GLY A 7 -2.39 -4.22 -4.74
N SER A 8 -1.50 -4.82 -5.52
CA SER A 8 -0.09 -4.44 -5.62
C SER A 8 0.29 -4.15 -7.06
N GLU A 9 1.25 -3.27 -7.26
CA GLU A 9 1.83 -2.94 -8.56
C GLU A 9 3.34 -2.79 -8.40
N VAL A 10 4.10 -3.45 -9.27
CA VAL A 10 5.56 -3.28 -9.35
C VAL A 10 5.89 -2.43 -10.56
N LYS A 11 6.37 -1.22 -10.32
CA LYS A 11 6.87 -0.32 -11.36
C LYS A 11 8.35 -0.59 -11.58
N LYS A 12 8.67 -1.14 -12.76
CA LYS A 12 10.05 -1.33 -13.20
C LYS A 12 10.57 -0.02 -13.79
N LEU A 13 11.54 0.58 -13.12
CA LEU A 13 12.33 1.69 -13.65
C LEU A 13 13.61 1.14 -14.27
N ARG A 14 14.30 1.98 -15.04
CA ARG A 14 15.52 1.62 -15.79
C ARG A 14 16.59 0.88 -14.95
N ASN A 15 16.70 1.23 -13.66
CA ASN A 15 17.71 0.69 -12.74
C ASN A 15 17.14 0.15 -11.42
N LYS A 16 15.81 0.14 -11.24
CA LYS A 16 15.20 -0.25 -9.95
C LYS A 16 13.75 -0.66 -10.11
N ASP A 17 13.35 -1.68 -9.36
CA ASP A 17 11.95 -2.05 -9.22
C ASP A 17 11.37 -1.42 -7.96
N ILE A 18 10.22 -0.75 -8.10
CA ILE A 18 9.48 -0.12 -7.00
C ILE A 18 8.15 -0.84 -6.86
N ALA A 19 7.99 -1.57 -5.76
CA ALA A 19 6.75 -2.21 -5.39
C ALA A 19 5.88 -1.28 -4.55
N SER A 20 4.63 -1.10 -4.98
CA SER A 20 3.63 -0.26 -4.32
C SER A 20 2.35 -1.06 -4.11
N VAL A 21 1.69 -0.86 -2.98
CA VAL A 21 0.41 -1.46 -2.64
C VAL A 21 -0.68 -0.40 -2.53
N LYS A 22 -1.86 -0.73 -3.04
CA LYS A 22 -3.07 0.08 -2.89
C LYS A 22 -3.72 -0.24 -1.56
N VAL A 23 -3.59 0.67 -0.61
CA VAL A 23 -4.09 0.51 0.76
C VAL A 23 -5.40 1.27 0.90
N VAL A 24 -6.42 0.60 1.43
CA VAL A 24 -7.67 1.23 1.84
C VAL A 24 -7.54 1.68 3.28
N TRP A 25 -7.85 2.94 3.55
CA TRP A 25 -7.82 3.56 4.86
C TRP A 25 -9.24 3.85 5.33
N GLY A 26 -9.54 3.45 6.55
CA GLY A 26 -10.74 3.86 7.25
C GLY A 26 -10.53 5.24 7.87
N GLY A 27 -11.44 6.17 7.55
CA GLY A 27 -11.50 7.50 8.12
C GLY A 27 -12.95 7.94 8.38
N SER A 28 -13.11 9.04 9.10
CA SER A 28 -14.40 9.63 9.47
C SER A 28 -15.22 10.10 8.27
N ALA A 29 -14.58 10.35 7.12
CA ALA A 29 -15.23 10.71 5.85
C ALA A 29 -15.49 9.51 4.92
N GLY A 30 -15.20 8.27 5.36
CA GLY A 30 -15.37 7.04 4.58
C GLY A 30 -14.06 6.31 4.28
N GLU A 31 -14.13 5.36 3.35
CA GLU A 31 -12.96 4.62 2.87
C GLU A 31 -12.21 5.43 1.81
N ASN A 32 -10.92 5.67 2.05
CA ASN A 32 -10.02 6.27 1.06
C ASN A 32 -9.01 5.24 0.59
N ALA A 33 -8.58 5.30 -0.67
CA ALA A 33 -7.55 4.40 -1.19
C ALA A 33 -6.33 5.17 -1.70
N THR A 34 -5.15 4.89 -1.16
CA THR A 34 -3.89 5.48 -1.60
C THR A 34 -2.89 4.40 -2.00
N TRP A 35 -1.88 4.78 -2.78
CA TRP A 35 -0.76 3.92 -3.11
C TRP A 35 0.40 4.21 -2.16
N GLU A 36 0.83 3.20 -1.42
CA GLU A 36 1.99 3.29 -0.52
C GLU A 36 3.06 2.29 -0.95
N LEU A 37 4.31 2.52 -0.56
CA LEU A 37 5.39 1.57 -0.82
C LEU A 37 5.14 0.26 -0.06
N GLU A 38 5.33 -0.86 -0.75
CA GLU A 38 5.14 -2.19 -0.18
C GLU A 38 6.02 -2.42 1.04
N SER A 39 7.31 -2.08 0.94
CA SER A 39 8.28 -2.22 2.03
C SER A 39 7.88 -1.42 3.28
N LYS A 40 7.34 -0.22 3.09
CA LYS A 40 6.87 0.64 4.19
C LYS A 40 5.65 0.02 4.86
N MET A 41 4.70 -0.48 4.08
CA MET A 41 3.48 -1.09 4.62
C MET A 41 3.79 -2.44 5.29
N MET A 42 4.66 -3.29 4.72
CA MET A 42 5.13 -4.51 5.39
C MET A 42 5.82 -4.22 6.72
N SER A 43 6.59 -3.14 6.81
CA SER A 43 7.26 -2.77 8.06
C SER A 43 6.33 -2.13 9.09
N SER A 44 5.33 -1.38 8.66
CA SER A 44 4.46 -0.60 9.56
C SER A 44 3.17 -1.34 9.93
N TYR A 45 2.67 -2.17 9.02
CA TYR A 45 1.40 -2.91 9.10
C TYR A 45 1.59 -4.33 8.52
N PRO A 46 2.48 -5.15 9.11
CA PRO A 46 2.74 -6.50 8.64
C PRO A 46 1.50 -7.40 8.64
N GLU A 47 0.50 -7.11 9.46
CA GLU A 47 -0.76 -7.85 9.57
C GLU A 47 -1.68 -7.74 8.33
N LEU A 48 -1.38 -6.81 7.42
CA LEU A 48 -2.17 -6.60 6.20
C LEU A 48 -1.60 -7.33 4.96
N PHE A 49 -0.46 -8.00 5.10
CA PHE A 49 0.24 -8.78 4.06
C PHE A 49 0.20 -10.27 4.37
#